data_AF-X1LA03-F1
#
_entry.id   AF-X1LA03-F1
#
_cell.length_a   1.000
_cell.length_b   1.000
_cell.length_c   1.000
_cell.angle_alpha   90.00
_cell.angle_beta   90.00
_cell.angle_gamma   90.00
#
_symmetry.space_group_name_H-M   'P 1'
#
loop_
_entity.id
_entity.type
_entity.pdbx_description
1 polymer ?
#
loop_
_entity_poly.entity_id
_entity_poly.type
_entity_poly.pdbx_seq_one_letter_code
_entity_poly.pdbx_strand_id
1 'polypeptide(L)'
;QGILNNAFHLRGENIFTDFYDRPAFVHYFFSIISDVMIRLAQKVQKRQRESGFYVNHFCVSNCTVNMVSPKIYREFLFPYDKKIAESFERFGMHTCNWNVTPYLEEITSINCFKPKAR
;
A
#
# COMPACT_ATOMS: atom_id res chain seq x y z
N GLN A 1 6.31 -1.82 -4.90
CA GLN A 1 6.46 -0.52 -4.24
C GLN A 1 5.15 -0.18 -3.53
N GLY A 2 5.21 0.45 -2.36
CA GLY A 2 4.06 0.93 -1.59
C GLY A 2 3.66 2.37 -1.94
N ILE A 3 2.57 2.85 -1.38
CA ILE A 3 1.94 4.12 -1.82
C ILE A 3 2.86 5.31 -1.51
N LEU A 4 3.36 5.41 -0.28
CA LEU A 4 4.22 6.53 0.11
C LEU A 4 5.54 6.53 -0.67
N ASN A 5 6.09 5.36 -1.00
CA ASN A 5 7.29 5.27 -1.84
C ASN A 5 7.03 5.91 -3.21
N ASN A 6 5.93 5.53 -3.88
CA ASN A 6 5.57 6.08 -5.19
C ASN A 6 5.28 7.59 -5.10
N ALA A 7 4.56 8.02 -4.06
CA ALA A 7 4.27 9.44 -3.86
C ALA A 7 5.56 10.25 -3.66
N PHE A 8 6.51 9.74 -2.87
CA PHE A 8 7.81 10.37 -2.68
C PHE A 8 8.61 10.45 -3.99
N HIS A 9 8.60 9.40 -4.82
CA HIS A 9 9.26 9.45 -6.14
C HIS A 9 8.65 10.50 -7.08
N LEU A 10 7.35 10.76 -6.99
CA LEU A 10 6.63 11.67 -7.88
C LEU A 10 6.61 13.12 -7.37
N ARG A 11 6.52 13.31 -6.05
CA ARG A 11 6.32 14.62 -5.40
C ARG A 11 7.56 15.13 -4.66
N GLY A 12 8.56 14.27 -4.45
CA GLY A 12 9.72 14.56 -3.63
C GLY A 12 9.37 14.68 -2.15
N GLU A 13 10.25 15.32 -1.38
CA GLU A 13 10.08 15.58 0.06
C GLU A 13 8.85 16.42 0.40
N ASN A 14 8.33 17.20 -0.55
CA ASN A 14 7.12 18.00 -0.36
C ASN A 14 5.90 17.16 0.06
N ILE A 15 5.89 15.84 -0.22
CA ILE A 15 4.81 14.98 0.25
C ILE A 15 4.67 14.99 1.77
N PHE A 16 5.77 15.20 2.51
CA PHE A 16 5.77 15.20 3.97
C PHE A 16 5.14 16.47 4.56
N THR A 17 5.31 17.63 3.91
CA THR A 17 4.64 18.87 4.31
C THR A 17 3.20 18.91 3.81
N ASP A 18 2.93 18.31 2.64
CA ASP A 18 1.57 18.22 2.06
C ASP A 18 0.58 17.47 3.00
N PHE A 19 1.03 16.60 3.91
CA PHE A 19 0.16 16.00 4.94
C PHE A 19 -0.55 17.04 5.83
N TYR A 20 0.12 18.16 6.08
CA TYR A 20 -0.39 19.24 6.94
C TYR A 20 -0.98 20.36 6.10
N ASP A 21 -0.25 20.77 5.06
CA ASP A 21 -0.62 21.93 4.25
C ASP A 21 -1.74 21.63 3.26
N ARG A 22 -1.82 20.37 2.77
CA ARG A 22 -2.68 19.96 1.66
C ARG A 22 -3.28 18.55 1.85
N PRO A 23 -3.93 18.23 2.98
CA PRO A 23 -4.38 16.87 3.29
C PRO A 23 -5.37 16.30 2.24
N ALA A 24 -6.27 17.14 1.72
CA ALA A 24 -7.20 16.73 0.66
C ALA A 24 -6.48 16.33 -0.64
N PHE A 25 -5.39 17.03 -0.99
CA PHE A 25 -4.56 16.68 -2.13
C PHE A 25 -3.86 15.33 -1.90
N VAL A 26 -3.32 15.10 -0.69
CA VAL A 26 -2.67 13.82 -0.36
C VAL A 26 -3.64 12.66 -0.52
N HIS A 27 -4.87 12.77 0.01
CA HIS A 27 -5.87 11.72 -0.19
C HIS A 27 -6.18 11.49 -1.67
N TYR A 28 -6.45 12.56 -2.42
CA TYR A 28 -6.70 12.44 -3.85
C TYR A 28 -5.53 11.77 -4.59
N PHE A 29 -4.30 12.19 -4.29
CA PHE A 29 -3.10 11.68 -4.92
C PHE A 29 -2.86 10.20 -4.58
N PHE A 30 -3.00 9.82 -3.31
CA PHE A 30 -2.84 8.43 -2.88
C PHE A 30 -3.95 7.53 -3.43
N SER A 31 -5.16 8.07 -3.62
CA SER A 31 -6.25 7.33 -4.28
C SER A 31 -5.86 6.94 -5.71
N ILE A 32 -5.27 7.86 -6.47
CA ILE A 32 -4.79 7.60 -7.84
C ILE A 32 -3.67 6.57 -7.84
N ILE A 33 -2.66 6.74 -6.97
CA ILE A 33 -1.54 5.80 -6.88
C ILE A 33 -2.05 4.39 -6.57
N SER A 34 -2.95 4.26 -5.59
CA SER A 34 -3.53 2.97 -5.22
C SER A 34 -4.27 2.31 -6.39
N ASP A 35 -5.06 3.08 -7.16
CA ASP A 35 -5.81 2.57 -8.31
C ASP A 35 -4.89 2.08 -9.43
N VAL A 36 -3.83 2.85 -9.73
CA VAL A 36 -2.85 2.47 -10.74
C VAL A 36 -2.11 1.20 -10.31
N MET A 37 -1.68 1.14 -9.05
CA MET A 37 -1.00 -0.05 -8.49
C MET A 37 -1.87 -1.30 -8.59
N ILE A 38 -3.13 -1.22 -8.17
CA ILE A 38 -4.07 -2.37 -8.21
C ILE A 38 -4.27 -2.84 -9.66
N ARG A 39 -4.58 -1.92 -10.58
CA ARG A 39 -4.83 -2.25 -11.99
C ARG A 39 -3.60 -2.85 -12.65
N LEU A 40 -2.41 -2.31 -12.38
CA LEU A 40 -1.17 -2.82 -12.93
C LEU A 40 -0.87 -4.23 -12.42
N ALA A 41 -0.92 -4.43 -11.09
CA ALA A 41 -0.63 -5.72 -10.48
C ALA A 41 -1.62 -6.81 -10.93
N GLN A 42 -2.91 -6.49 -11.05
CA GLN A 42 -3.91 -7.43 -11.58
C GLN A 42 -3.63 -7.81 -13.04
N LYS A 43 -3.24 -6.85 -13.89
CA LYS A 43 -2.85 -7.12 -15.29
C LYS A 43 -1.60 -8.00 -15.37
N VAL A 44 -0.60 -7.73 -14.55
CA VAL A 44 0.64 -8.53 -14.50
C VAL A 44 0.34 -9.95 -14.04
N GLN A 45 -0.39 -10.11 -12.92
CA GLN A 45 -0.74 -11.45 -12.43
C GLN A 45 -1.62 -12.23 -13.40
N LYS A 46 -2.54 -11.56 -14.13
CA LYS A 46 -3.33 -12.21 -15.18
C LYS A 46 -2.40 -12.79 -16.27
N ARG A 47 -1.47 -12.00 -16.79
CA ARG A 47 -0.50 -12.45 -17.80
C ARG A 47 0.39 -13.59 -17.28
N GLN A 48 0.82 -13.52 -16.03
CA GLN A 48 1.60 -14.59 -15.39
C GLN A 48 0.82 -15.90 -15.30
N ARG A 49 -0.46 -15.84 -14.92
CA ARG A 49 -1.32 -17.03 -14.91
C ARG A 49 -1.57 -17.59 -16.30
N GLU A 50 -1.78 -16.73 -17.30
CA GLU A 50 -1.93 -17.13 -18.71
C GLU A 50 -0.67 -17.81 -19.27
N SER A 51 0.52 -17.47 -18.75
CA SER A 51 1.77 -18.15 -19.10
C SER A 51 2.03 -19.45 -18.34
N GLY A 52 1.06 -19.93 -17.54
CA GLY A 52 1.21 -21.13 -16.71
C GLY A 52 1.89 -20.92 -15.35
N PHE A 53 2.25 -19.68 -14.99
CA PHE A 53 2.81 -19.37 -13.67
C PHE A 53 1.68 -18.93 -12.72
N TYR A 54 1.26 -19.84 -11.85
CA TYR A 54 0.20 -19.54 -10.89
C TYR A 54 0.69 -18.57 -9.81
N VAL A 55 0.10 -17.36 -9.77
CA VAL A 55 0.35 -16.33 -8.76
C VAL A 55 -0.97 -15.79 -8.23
N ASN A 56 -1.08 -15.70 -6.90
CA ASN A 56 -2.23 -15.14 -6.19
C ASN A 56 -1.84 -14.32 -4.94
N HIS A 57 -0.56 -13.98 -4.81
CA HIS A 57 -0.02 -13.15 -3.74
C HIS A 57 0.50 -11.83 -4.32
N PHE A 58 0.11 -10.72 -3.70
CA PHE A 58 0.70 -9.42 -3.95
C PHE A 58 1.35 -8.87 -2.68
N CYS A 59 2.59 -8.40 -2.79
CA CYS A 59 3.33 -7.83 -1.69
C CYS A 59 3.74 -6.39 -2.01
N VAL A 60 3.46 -5.46 -1.09
CA VAL A 60 3.89 -4.06 -1.21
C VAL A 60 5.07 -3.77 -0.29
N SER A 61 6.07 -3.05 -0.82
CA SER A 61 7.22 -2.56 -0.06
C SER A 61 6.96 -1.11 0.36
N ASN A 62 6.62 -0.87 1.63
CA ASN A 62 6.39 0.45 2.22
C ASN A 62 7.63 0.86 3.03
N CYS A 63 8.67 1.36 2.36
CA CYS A 63 9.96 1.65 3.02
C CYS A 63 10.03 3.06 3.60
N THR A 64 9.34 4.02 2.98
CA THR A 64 9.25 5.39 3.47
C THR A 64 8.25 5.58 4.62
N VAL A 65 7.52 4.53 5.02
CA VAL A 65 6.59 4.60 6.17
C VAL A 65 7.30 4.92 7.48
N ASN A 66 8.59 4.58 7.60
CA ASN A 66 9.45 5.01 8.71
C ASN A 66 9.52 6.53 8.91
N MET A 67 9.26 7.30 7.85
CA MET A 67 9.46 8.76 7.84
C MET A 67 8.22 9.51 8.33
N VAL A 68 7.15 8.80 8.67
CA VAL A 68 5.88 9.40 9.11
C VAL A 68 5.47 8.85 10.47
N SER A 69 4.66 9.60 11.21
CA SER A 69 4.15 9.14 12.50
C SER A 69 3.03 8.10 12.34
N PRO A 70 2.72 7.30 13.39
CA PRO A 70 1.56 6.41 13.39
C PRO A 70 0.24 7.12 13.09
N LYS A 71 0.10 8.38 13.53
CA LYS A 71 -1.08 9.21 13.24
C LYS A 71 -1.21 9.45 11.73
N ILE A 72 -0.14 9.87 11.07
CA ILE A 72 -0.13 10.09 9.61
C ILE A 72 -0.37 8.77 8.87
N TYR A 73 0.22 7.66 9.34
CA TYR A 73 -0.04 6.35 8.74
C TYR A 73 -1.52 5.96 8.82
N ARG A 74 -2.14 6.05 10.00
CA ARG A 74 -3.56 5.74 10.21
C ARG A 74 -4.47 6.56 9.31
N GLU A 75 -4.21 7.86 9.20
CA GLU A 75 -5.06 8.78 8.46
C GLU A 75 -4.86 8.63 6.95
N PHE A 76 -3.61 8.68 6.49
CA PHE A 76 -3.31 8.84 5.06
C PHE A 76 -2.94 7.55 4.35
N LEU A 77 -2.33 6.55 5.01
CA LEU A 77 -1.80 5.36 4.33
C LEU A 77 -2.69 4.14 4.51
N PHE A 78 -3.10 3.88 5.74
CA PHE A 78 -3.87 2.70 6.12
C PHE A 78 -5.13 2.47 5.27
N PRO A 79 -5.96 3.49 4.93
CA PRO A 79 -7.14 3.28 4.10
C PRO A 79 -6.81 2.70 2.73
N TYR A 80 -5.66 3.07 2.15
CA TYR A 80 -5.26 2.64 0.83
C TYR A 80 -4.46 1.34 0.85
N ASP A 81 -3.66 1.08 1.89
CA ASP A 81 -3.05 -0.23 2.09
C ASP A 81 -4.14 -1.30 2.28
N LYS A 82 -5.20 -0.97 3.01
CA LYS A 82 -6.41 -1.82 3.12
C LYS A 82 -7.09 -2.02 1.77
N LYS A 83 -7.33 -0.96 1.00
CA LYS A 83 -7.91 -1.04 -0.36
C LYS A 83 -7.09 -1.95 -1.30
N ILE A 84 -5.75 -1.86 -1.24
CA ILE A 84 -4.87 -2.74 -2.01
C ILE A 84 -5.05 -4.17 -1.54
N ALA A 85 -4.95 -4.45 -0.23
CA ALA A 85 -5.11 -5.79 0.32
C ALA A 85 -6.47 -6.42 -0.04
N GLU A 86 -7.54 -5.63 -0.03
CA GLU A 86 -8.88 -6.04 -0.43
C GLU A 86 -8.97 -6.45 -1.91
N SER A 87 -8.05 -5.98 -2.76
CA SER A 87 -8.01 -6.27 -4.19
C SER A 87 -7.26 -7.56 -4.58
N PHE A 88 -6.62 -8.26 -3.63
CA PHE A 88 -5.87 -9.50 -3.87
C PHE A 88 -6.30 -10.63 -2.93
N GLU A 89 -6.11 -11.89 -3.34
CA GLU A 89 -6.46 -13.07 -2.52
C GLU A 89 -5.55 -13.18 -1.30
N ARG A 90 -4.24 -13.04 -1.54
CA ARG A 90 -3.21 -12.99 -0.50
C ARG A 90 -2.46 -11.67 -0.61
N PHE A 91 -2.28 -11.02 0.52
CA PHE A 91 -1.56 -9.77 0.60
C PHE A 91 -0.41 -9.87 1.60
N GLY A 92 0.71 -9.23 1.28
CA GLY A 92 1.81 -9.04 2.20
C GLY A 92 2.26 -7.59 2.21
N MET A 93 2.80 -7.16 3.34
CA MET A 93 3.49 -5.89 3.43
C MET A 93 4.89 -6.09 3.96
N HIS A 94 5.85 -5.52 3.24
CA HIS A 94 7.23 -5.41 3.65
C HIS A 94 7.50 -3.96 4.02
N THR A 95 7.99 -3.70 5.22
CA THR A 95 8.49 -2.39 5.62
C THR A 95 9.99 -2.49 5.83
N CYS A 96 10.71 -1.44 5.47
CA CYS A 96 12.14 -1.32 5.76
C CYS A 96 12.37 -0.81 7.20
N ASN A 97 11.41 -1.00 8.12
CA ASN A 97 11.45 -0.41 9.45
C ASN A 97 12.53 -1.00 10.35
N TRP A 98 13.22 -0.12 11.07
CA TRP A 98 14.03 -0.52 12.22
C TRP A 98 13.13 -0.95 13.39
N ASN A 99 11.96 -0.32 13.53
CA ASN A 99 10.92 -0.70 14.49
C ASN A 99 9.53 -0.59 13.86
N VAL A 100 8.82 -1.73 13.76
CA VAL A 100 7.46 -1.81 13.21
C VAL A 100 6.37 -1.68 14.28
N THR A 101 6.70 -1.83 15.57
CA THR A 101 5.76 -1.84 16.69
C THR A 101 4.73 -0.71 16.66
N PRO A 102 5.09 0.55 16.33
CA PRO A 102 4.11 1.65 16.31
C PRO A 102 2.98 1.53 15.29
N TYR A 103 3.09 0.62 14.33
CA TYR A 103 2.13 0.41 13.23
C TYR A 103 1.48 -0.98 13.27
N LEU A 104 1.86 -1.84 14.23
CA LEU A 104 1.44 -3.25 14.23
C LEU A 104 -0.08 -3.40 14.38
N GLU A 105 -0.73 -2.55 15.17
CA GLU A 105 -2.19 -2.62 15.39
C GLU A 105 -2.94 -2.45 14.07
N GLU A 106 -2.57 -1.44 13.28
CA GLU A 106 -3.17 -1.22 11.98
C GLU A 106 -2.80 -2.31 10.99
N ILE A 107 -1.53 -2.71 10.94
CA ILE A 107 -1.04 -3.72 9.98
C ILE A 107 -1.74 -5.06 10.20
N THR A 108 -1.87 -5.49 11.46
CA THR A 108 -2.53 -6.75 11.80
C THR A 108 -4.03 -6.71 11.56
N SER A 109 -4.65 -5.53 11.52
CA SER A 109 -6.06 -5.37 11.14
C SER A 109 -6.31 -5.52 9.63
N ILE A 110 -5.27 -5.50 8.79
CA ILE A 110 -5.39 -5.74 7.35
C ILE A 110 -5.62 -7.23 7.11
N ASN A 111 -6.74 -7.58 6.48
CA ASN A 111 -7.06 -8.96 6.13
C ASN A 111 -6.14 -9.48 5.01
N CYS A 112 -5.00 -10.04 5.41
CA CYS A 112 -3.96 -10.53 4.50
C CYS A 112 -4.26 -11.90 3.88
N PHE A 113 -5.17 -12.68 4.48
CA PHE A 113 -5.51 -14.03 4.06
C PHE A 113 -7.02 -14.19 3.92
N LYS A 114 -7.50 -14.30 2.68
CA LYS A 114 -8.91 -14.60 2.42
C LYS A 114 -9.07 -16.10 2.21
N PRO A 115 -9.92 -16.80 2.99
CA PRO A 115 -10.24 -18.19 2.69
C PRO A 115 -10.89 -18.24 1.29
N LYS A 116 -10.48 -19.20 0.46
CA LYS A 116 -11.16 -19.44 -0.82
C LYS A 116 -12.64 -19.72 -0.53
N ALA A 117 -13.54 -18.99 -1.19
CA ALA A 117 -14.92 -19.44 -1.30
C ALA A 117 -14.88 -20.85 -1.90
N ARG A 118 -15.43 -21.82 -1.17
CA ARG A 118 -15.55 -23.21 -1.62
C ARG A 118 -16.44 -23.28 -2.86
#